data_AF-A0A961WB79-F1
#
_entry.id   AF-A0A961WB79-F1
#
_cell.length_a   1.000
_cell.length_b   1.000
_cell.length_c   1.000
_cell.angle_alpha   90.00
_cell.angle_beta   90.00
_cell.angle_gamma   90.00
#
_symmetry.space_group_name_H-M   'P 1'
#
loop_
_entity.id
_entity.type
_entity.pdbx_description
1 polymer ?
#
loop_
_entity_poly.entity_id
_entity_poly.type
_entity_poly.pdbx_seq_one_letter_code
_entity_poly.pdbx_strand_id
1 'polypeptide(L)'
;MFVKFFTELKTAKIPVTLKEYLVLMEALKADLADKRVEEFYYLARTCLVKDERHLDRFDQVFGHVFKGLELMQEAADAQIPEEWLRVMSELYLSEEEKKKIEELGGWEKIMEEL
;
A
#
# COMPACT_ATOMS: atom_id res chain seq x y z
N MET A 1 4.35 -6.34 -8.39
CA MET A 1 3.41 -5.28 -8.81
C MET A 1 4.02 -4.33 -9.85
N PHE A 2 5.05 -3.54 -9.52
CA PHE A 2 5.60 -2.49 -10.41
C PHE A 2 6.21 -3.00 -11.72
N VAL A 3 6.85 -4.17 -11.72
CA VAL A 3 7.34 -4.79 -12.97
C VAL A 3 6.19 -5.12 -13.92
N LYS A 4 5.08 -5.66 -13.38
CA LYS A 4 3.86 -5.93 -14.16
C LYS A 4 3.32 -4.63 -14.74
N PHE A 5 3.22 -3.58 -13.92
CA PHE A 5 2.79 -2.26 -14.38
C PHE A 5 3.65 -1.75 -15.55
N PHE A 6 4.97 -1.81 -15.42
CA PHE A 6 5.89 -1.40 -16.48
C PHE A 6 5.72 -2.23 -17.77
N THR A 7 5.53 -3.54 -17.66
CA THR A 7 5.29 -4.40 -18.83
C THR A 7 3.95 -4.12 -19.50
N GLU A 8 2.89 -3.86 -18.72
CA GLU A 8 1.55 -3.54 -19.26
C GLU A 8 1.55 -2.21 -20.00
N LEU A 9 2.28 -1.20 -19.50
CA LEU A 9 2.46 0.07 -20.21
C LEU A 9 3.14 -0.11 -21.57
N LYS A 10 4.15 -0.99 -21.65
CA LYS A 10 4.79 -1.35 -22.93
C LYS A 10 3.84 -2.09 -23.86
N THR A 11 3.06 -3.04 -23.34
CA THR A 11 2.03 -3.75 -24.11
C THR A 11 0.99 -2.78 -24.68
N ALA A 12 0.61 -1.76 -23.91
CA ALA A 12 -0.28 -0.67 -24.33
C ALA A 12 0.38 0.35 -25.29
N LYS A 13 1.61 0.08 -25.75
CA LYS A 13 2.38 0.93 -26.67
C LYS A 13 2.63 2.34 -26.13
N ILE A 14 2.81 2.47 -24.82
CA ILE A 14 3.32 3.69 -24.20
C ILE A 14 4.84 3.59 -24.21
N PRO A 15 5.57 4.61 -24.72
CA PRO A 15 7.02 4.56 -24.93
C PRO A 15 7.81 4.73 -23.61
N VAL A 16 7.53 3.90 -22.62
CA VAL A 16 8.23 3.91 -21.33
C VAL A 16 9.62 3.30 -21.46
N THR A 17 10.60 3.97 -20.86
CA THR A 17 12.00 3.58 -20.83
C THR A 17 12.38 2.99 -19.47
N LEU A 18 13.47 2.23 -19.45
CA LEU A 18 14.01 1.71 -18.19
C LEU A 18 14.45 2.86 -17.26
N LYS A 19 14.94 3.96 -17.82
CA LYS A 19 15.36 5.14 -17.05
C LYS A 19 14.18 5.75 -16.30
N GLU A 20 13.05 5.95 -16.96
CA GLU A 20 11.83 6.49 -16.33
C GLU A 20 11.29 5.56 -15.25
N TYR A 21 11.36 4.25 -15.49
CA TYR A 21 11.03 3.25 -14.47
C TYR A 21 11.93 3.35 -13.23
N LEU A 22 13.24 3.48 -13.42
CA LEU A 22 14.19 3.65 -12.31
C LEU A 22 13.94 4.95 -11.54
N VAL A 23 13.61 6.05 -12.23
CA VAL A 23 13.22 7.32 -11.58
C VAL A 23 11.98 7.13 -10.71
N LEU A 24 10.96 6.39 -11.17
CA LEU A 24 9.81 6.08 -10.34
C LEU A 24 10.21 5.28 -9.08
N MET A 25 11.12 4.30 -9.22
CA MET A 25 11.60 3.52 -8.08
C MET A 25 12.39 4.38 -7.07
N GLU A 26 13.19 5.32 -7.55
CA GLU A 26 13.91 6.30 -6.71
C GLU A 26 12.92 7.19 -5.94
N ALA A 27 11.88 7.69 -6.62
CA ALA A 27 10.84 8.52 -6.01
C ALA A 27 10.05 7.76 -4.93
N LEU A 28 9.70 6.49 -5.18
CA LEU A 28 9.07 5.64 -4.17
C LEU A 28 9.99 5.37 -2.98
N LYS A 29 11.28 5.15 -3.22
CA LYS A 29 12.28 4.97 -2.15
C LYS A 29 12.42 6.24 -1.28
N ALA A 30 12.18 7.41 -1.85
CA ALA A 30 12.17 8.69 -1.15
C ALA A 30 10.80 9.02 -0.50
N ASP A 31 9.84 8.08 -0.53
CA ASP A 31 8.49 8.21 0.07
C ASP A 31 7.69 9.42 -0.45
N LEU A 32 7.85 9.79 -1.72
CA LEU A 32 7.25 11.01 -2.30
C LEU A 32 5.74 10.91 -2.63
N ALA A 33 5.08 9.81 -2.26
CA ALA A 33 3.69 9.54 -2.61
C ALA A 33 2.75 9.44 -1.39
N ASP A 34 3.21 9.83 -0.19
CA ASP A 34 2.43 9.87 1.06
C ASP A 34 1.59 8.60 1.35
N LYS A 35 2.01 7.45 0.80
CA LYS A 35 1.28 6.17 0.86
C LYS A 35 -0.18 6.24 0.38
N ARG A 36 -0.53 7.20 -0.48
CA ARG A 36 -1.85 7.35 -1.09
C ARG A 36 -1.85 6.88 -2.55
N VAL A 37 -2.90 6.17 -2.96
CA VAL A 37 -3.01 5.63 -4.33
C VAL A 37 -3.10 6.77 -5.35
N GLU A 38 -3.80 7.85 -5.01
CA GLU A 38 -3.96 9.03 -5.85
C GLU A 38 -2.62 9.75 -6.06
N GLU A 39 -1.85 9.94 -4.99
CA GLU A 39 -0.52 10.58 -5.08
C GLU A 39 0.46 9.70 -5.87
N PHE A 40 0.38 8.38 -5.68
CA PHE A 40 1.14 7.44 -6.49
C PHE A 40 0.74 7.50 -7.97
N TYR A 41 -0.55 7.64 -8.29
CA TYR A 41 -1.03 7.82 -9.67
C TYR A 41 -0.37 9.03 -10.34
N TYR A 42 -0.39 10.20 -9.68
CA TYR A 42 0.21 11.42 -10.22
C TYR A 42 1.73 11.32 -10.33
N LEU A 43 2.39 10.73 -9.33
CA LEU A 43 3.84 10.49 -9.36
C LEU A 43 4.22 9.57 -10.53
N ALA A 44 3.55 8.43 -10.66
CA ALA A 44 3.79 7.47 -11.73
C ALA A 44 3.56 8.08 -13.12
N ARG A 45 2.48 8.85 -13.29
CA ARG A 45 2.18 9.56 -14.54
C ARG A 45 3.29 10.55 -14.89
N THR A 46 3.77 11.33 -13.91
CA THR A 46 4.85 12.32 -14.07
C THR A 46 6.18 11.64 -14.45
N CYS A 47 6.51 10.52 -13.80
CA CYS A 47 7.74 9.79 -14.06
C CYS A 47 7.73 9.09 -15.43
N LEU A 48 6.60 8.49 -15.83
CA LEU A 48 6.55 7.53 -16.95
C LEU A 48 5.98 8.08 -18.25
N VAL A 49 5.19 9.16 -18.24
CA VAL A 49 4.51 9.67 -19.45
C VAL A 49 5.10 11.03 -19.84
N LYS A 50 5.68 11.12 -21.04
CA LYS A 50 6.33 12.36 -21.56
C LYS A 50 5.55 13.05 -22.67
N ASP A 51 4.54 12.39 -23.21
CA ASP A 51 3.68 12.91 -24.25
C ASP A 51 2.23 12.72 -23.81
N GLU A 52 1.46 13.81 -23.85
CA GLU A 52 0.04 13.87 -23.47
C GLU A 52 -0.85 12.88 -24.23
N ARG A 53 -0.45 12.48 -25.45
CA ARG A 53 -1.19 11.51 -26.28
C ARG A 53 -1.27 10.12 -25.66
N HIS A 54 -0.45 9.84 -24.65
CA HIS A 54 -0.42 8.56 -23.95
C HIS A 54 -1.20 8.56 -22.63
N LEU A 55 -1.79 9.69 -22.22
CA LEU A 55 -2.48 9.82 -20.95
C LEU A 55 -3.69 8.88 -20.84
N ASP A 56 -4.56 8.86 -21.85
CA ASP A 56 -5.75 7.98 -21.82
C ASP A 56 -5.37 6.50 -21.71
N ARG A 57 -4.31 6.08 -22.40
CA ARG A 57 -3.82 4.69 -22.33
C ARG A 57 -3.19 4.38 -20.98
N PHE A 58 -2.45 5.34 -20.43
CA PHE A 58 -1.88 5.22 -19.09
C PHE A 58 -2.99 5.02 -18.06
N ASP A 59 -4.06 5.82 -18.13
CA ASP A 59 -5.18 5.75 -17.19
C ASP A 59 -5.88 4.38 -17.26
N GLN A 60 -6.10 3.86 -18.46
CA GLN A 60 -6.66 2.50 -18.66
C GLN A 60 -5.76 1.41 -18.06
N VAL A 61 -4.46 1.47 -18.30
CA VAL A 61 -3.50 0.49 -17.76
C VAL A 61 -3.40 0.60 -16.25
N PHE A 62 -3.34 1.83 -15.72
CA PHE A 62 -3.28 2.07 -14.28
C PHE A 62 -4.52 1.52 -13.61
N GLY A 63 -5.71 1.87 -14.09
CA GLY A 63 -6.97 1.34 -13.58
C GLY A 63 -7.07 -0.17 -13.67
N HIS A 64 -6.54 -0.81 -14.72
CA HIS A 64 -6.50 -2.27 -14.84
C HIS A 64 -5.53 -2.93 -13.85
N VAL A 65 -4.32 -2.37 -13.68
CA VAL A 65 -3.26 -2.98 -12.86
C VAL A 65 -3.51 -2.78 -11.37
N PHE A 66 -4.05 -1.62 -10.98
CA PHE A 66 -4.26 -1.25 -9.58
C PHE A 66 -5.72 -1.38 -9.14
N LYS A 67 -6.58 -1.99 -9.99
CA LYS A 67 -7.97 -2.29 -9.64
C LYS A 67 -8.05 -3.07 -8.32
N GLY A 68 -8.76 -2.50 -7.35
CA GLY A 68 -9.01 -3.15 -6.05
C GLY A 68 -7.95 -2.93 -4.99
N LEU A 69 -6.93 -2.09 -5.23
CA LEU A 69 -6.03 -1.64 -4.16
C LEU A 69 -6.65 -0.59 -3.24
N GLU A 70 -7.61 0.19 -3.74
CA GLU A 70 -8.40 1.12 -2.92
C GLU A 70 -9.12 0.40 -1.76
N LEU A 71 -9.59 -0.84 -2.00
CA LEU A 71 -10.21 -1.69 -0.97
C LEU A 71 -9.26 -2.10 0.16
N MET A 72 -7.93 -2.06 -0.06
CA MET A 72 -6.95 -2.40 0.99
C MET A 72 -6.65 -1.21 1.91
N GLN A 73 -6.78 0.03 1.43
CA GLN A 73 -6.62 1.22 2.30
C GLN A 73 -7.75 1.30 3.34
N GLU A 74 -9.01 1.09 2.91
CA GLU A 74 -10.15 1.02 3.85
C GLU A 74 -10.00 -0.11 4.87
N ALA A 75 -9.39 -1.23 4.47
CA ALA A 75 -9.10 -2.35 5.38
C ALA A 75 -7.95 -2.06 6.36
N ALA A 76 -7.03 -1.16 6.01
CA ALA A 76 -5.94 -0.75 6.90
C ALA A 76 -6.41 0.24 7.98
N ASP A 77 -7.41 1.07 7.66
CA ASP A 77 -8.07 1.98 8.61
C ASP A 77 -9.22 1.29 9.39
N ALA A 78 -9.55 0.04 9.04
CA ALA A 78 -10.55 -0.72 9.76
C ALA A 78 -10.05 -1.02 11.18
N GLN A 79 -10.76 -0.49 12.18
CA GLN A 79 -10.50 -0.80 13.58
C GLN A 79 -10.57 -2.32 13.79
N ILE A 80 -9.48 -2.90 14.26
CA ILE A 80 -9.43 -4.32 14.64
C ILE A 80 -10.35 -4.50 15.84
N PRO A 81 -11.37 -5.39 15.79
CA PRO A 81 -12.24 -5.61 16.93
C PRO A 81 -11.46 -6.13 18.14
N GLU A 82 -11.68 -5.51 19.29
CA GLU A 82 -11.02 -5.89 20.55
C GLU A 82 -11.22 -7.38 20.89
N GLU A 83 -12.42 -7.90 20.59
CA GLU A 83 -12.78 -9.30 20.83
C GLU A 83 -11.86 -10.27 20.08
N TRP A 84 -11.40 -9.90 18.87
CA TRP A 84 -10.49 -10.73 18.10
C TRP A 84 -9.10 -10.77 18.72
N LEU A 85 -8.62 -9.63 19.25
CA LEU A 85 -7.34 -9.54 19.95
C LEU A 85 -7.35 -10.36 21.26
N ARG A 86 -8.45 -10.30 22.02
CA ARG A 86 -8.65 -11.11 23.23
C ARG A 86 -8.63 -12.61 22.91
N VAL A 87 -9.39 -13.06 21.91
CA VAL A 87 -9.43 -14.47 21.50
C VAL A 87 -8.07 -14.95 21.00
N MET A 88 -7.34 -14.14 20.23
CA MET A 88 -5.99 -14.48 19.78
C MET A 88 -5.00 -14.63 20.95
N SER A 89 -5.12 -13.77 21.96
CA SER A 89 -4.28 -13.85 23.15
C SER A 89 -4.55 -15.10 23.98
N GLU A 90 -5.80 -15.55 24.02
CA GLU A 90 -6.18 -16.78 24.71
C GLU A 90 -5.63 -18.03 24.02
N LEU A 91 -5.65 -18.03 22.68
CA LEU A 91 -5.23 -19.15 21.84
C LEU A 91 -3.71 -19.28 21.69
N TYR A 92 -2.96 -18.17 21.71
CA TYR A 92 -1.55 -18.15 21.31
C TYR A 92 -0.55 -17.74 22.41
N LEU A 93 -1.00 -17.15 23.52
CA LEU A 93 -0.09 -16.76 24.61
C LEU A 93 -0.05 -17.81 25.72
N SER A 94 1.16 -18.08 26.22
CA SER A 94 1.38 -18.83 27.44
C SER A 94 0.93 -18.05 28.68
N GLU A 95 0.70 -18.75 29.79
CA GLU A 95 0.33 -18.15 31.08
C GLU A 95 1.31 -17.05 31.54
N GLU A 96 2.60 -17.23 31.25
CA GLU A 96 3.64 -16.26 31.61
C GLU A 96 3.54 -14.98 30.77
N GLU A 97 3.16 -15.10 29.50
CA GLU A 97 2.97 -13.95 28.60
C GLU A 97 1.67 -13.20 28.92
N LYS A 98 0.61 -13.91 29.32
CA LYS A 98 -0.64 -13.31 29.81
C LYS A 98 -0.42 -12.46 31.06
N LYS A 99 0.39 -12.94 32.02
CA LYS A 99 0.74 -12.16 33.22
C LYS A 99 1.54 -10.90 32.90
N LYS A 100 2.47 -10.97 31.94
CA LYS A 100 3.22 -9.77 31.51
C LYS A 100 2.31 -8.70 30.90
N ILE A 101 1.25 -9.11 30.21
CA ILE A 101 0.23 -8.18 29.67
C ILE A 101 -0.54 -7.51 30.81
N GLU A 102 -0.91 -8.26 31.86
CA GLU A 102 -1.52 -7.68 33.06
C GLU A 102 -0.57 -6.70 33.77
N GLU A 103 0.72 -7.04 33.89
CA GLU A 103 1.74 -6.19 34.51
C GLU A 103 2.03 -4.89 33.74
N LEU A 104 1.89 -4.90 32.41
CA LEU A 104 2.13 -3.73 31.56
C LEU A 104 1.00 -2.69 31.59
N GLY A 105 -0.10 -2.96 32.31
CA GLY A 105 -1.26 -2.08 32.44
C GLY A 105 -2.54 -2.64 31.84
N GLY A 106 -2.56 -3.94 31.51
CA GLY A 106 -3.74 -4.63 31.03
C GLY A 106 -4.13 -4.29 29.59
N TRP A 107 -5.20 -4.93 29.12
CA TRP A 107 -5.70 -4.79 27.76
C TRP A 107 -6.15 -3.37 27.42
N GLU A 108 -6.69 -2.61 28.37
CA GLU A 108 -7.12 -1.22 28.16
C GLU A 108 -5.96 -0.33 27.70
N LYS A 109 -4.78 -0.46 28.32
CA LYS A 109 -3.64 0.37 27.98
C LYS A 109 -3.02 0.02 26.62
N ILE A 110 -3.05 -1.26 26.25
CA ILE A 110 -2.62 -1.71 24.92
C ILE A 110 -3.53 -1.13 23.83
N MET A 111 -4.84 -1.03 24.11
CA MET A 111 -5.80 -0.46 23.18
C MET A 111 -5.72 1.07 23.08
N GLU A 112 -5.29 1.78 24.13
CA GLU A 112 -5.05 3.23 24.08
C GLU A 112 -3.82 3.63 23.25
N GLU A 113 -2.85 2.72 23.07
CA GLU A 113 -1.60 2.99 22.32
C GLU A 113 -1.66 2.60 20.83
N LEU A 114 -2.72 1.93 20.37
CA LEU A 114 -2.94 1.46 18.99
C LEU A 114 -3.84 2.42 18.18
#